data_AF-A0A921B785-F1
#
_entry.id   AF-A0A921B785-F1
#
_cell.length_a   1.000
_cell.length_b   1.000
_cell.length_c   1.000
_cell.angle_alpha   90.00
_cell.angle_beta   90.00
_cell.angle_gamma   90.00
#
_symmetry.space_group_name_H-M   'P 1'
#
loop_
_entity.id
_entity.type
_entity.pdbx_description
1 polymer ?
#
loop_
_entity_poly.entity_id
_entity_poly.type
_entity_poly.pdbx_seq_one_letter_code
_entity_poly.pdbx_strand_id
1 'polypeptide(L)' 'MTDRPVISTIAAAGEIGLAGELRSFPRADRRIFEAARLGFENCLIPSAVGDTEKQYS' A
#
# COMPACT_ATOMS: atom_id res chain seq x y z
N MET A 1 18.65 7.74 -7.80
CA MET A 1 17.44 7.30 -8.53
C MET A 1 17.88 6.26 -9.53
N THR A 2 17.38 5.02 -9.42
CA THR A 2 17.98 3.85 -10.10
C THR A 2 17.43 3.61 -11.51
N ASP A 3 16.51 4.47 -11.99
CA ASP A 3 15.85 4.41 -13.31
C ASP A 3 15.39 3.01 -13.74
N ARG A 4 14.84 2.26 -12.78
CA ARG A 4 14.25 0.94 -13.01
C ARG A 4 12.75 1.04 -12.87
N PRO A 5 11.98 0.48 -13.82
CA PRO A 5 10.53 0.46 -13.73
C PRO A 5 10.09 -0.43 -12.57
N VAL A 6 8.96 -0.07 -11.97
CA VAL A 6 8.23 -0.91 -11.01
C VAL A 6 7.23 -1.77 -11.77
N ILE A 7 6.89 -2.94 -11.23
CA ILE A 7 5.84 -3.81 -11.78
C ILE A 7 4.52 -3.04 -11.84
N SER A 8 3.86 -3.06 -13.00
CA SER A 8 2.67 -2.23 -13.28
C SER A 8 1.42 -2.63 -12.49
N THR A 9 1.40 -3.83 -11.90
CA THR A 9 0.27 -4.35 -11.11
C THR A 9 0.43 -4.11 -9.60
N ILE A 10 1.43 -3.32 -9.19
CA ILE A 10 1.64 -2.94 -7.79
C ILE A 10 1.09 -1.54 -7.51
N ALA A 11 0.26 -1.43 -6.48
CA ALA A 11 -0.09 -0.17 -5.83
C ALA A 11 0.73 0.02 -4.54
N ALA A 12 1.02 1.27 -4.17
CA ALA A 12 1.60 1.62 -2.89
C ALA A 12 0.83 2.80 -2.28
N ALA A 13 0.43 2.68 -1.02
CA ALA A 13 -0.35 3.70 -0.32
C ALA A 13 0.11 3.84 1.13
N GLY A 14 0.36 5.07 1.56
CA GLY A 14 0.80 5.38 2.92
C GLY A 14 1.16 6.86 3.05
N GLU A 15 1.23 7.33 4.28
CA GLU A 15 1.75 8.67 4.56
C GLU A 15 3.26 8.59 4.83
N ILE A 16 4.02 9.53 4.29
CA ILE A 16 5.47 9.63 4.50
C ILE A 16 5.73 10.85 5.37
N GLY A 17 6.36 10.63 6.52
CA GLY A 17 6.84 11.72 7.37
C GLY A 17 8.15 12.31 6.86
N LEU A 18 8.46 13.52 7.33
CA LEU A 18 9.70 14.21 6.94
C LEU A 18 10.96 13.48 7.42
N ALA A 19 10.87 12.67 8.48
CA ALA A 19 11.99 11.86 8.96
C ALA A 19 12.13 10.53 8.18
N GLY A 20 11.29 10.30 7.18
CA GLY A 20 11.30 9.11 6.34
C GLY A 20 10.50 7.93 6.90
N GLU A 21 9.72 8.14 7.97
CA GLU A 21 8.87 7.10 8.53
C GLU A 21 7.58 6.92 7.70
N LEU A 22 7.11 5.67 7.60
CA LEU A 22 5.81 5.35 7.03
C LEU A 22 4.74 5.36 8.11
N ARG A 23 3.64 6.07 7.86
CA ARG A 23 2.51 6.22 8.79
C ARG A 23 1.23 5.64 8.19
N SER A 24 0.38 5.11 9.08
CA SER A 24 -0.97 4.67 8.71
C SER A 24 -1.79 5.81 8.13
N PHE A 25 -2.76 5.44 7.31
CA PHE A 25 -3.64 6.38 6.63
C PHE A 25 -5.11 5.98 6.86
N PRO A 26 -6.06 6.93 6.79
CA PRO A 26 -7.45 6.64 7.07
C PRO A 26 -8.09 5.76 5.99
N ARG A 27 -8.98 4.85 6.41
CA ARG A 27 -9.80 3.97 5.54
C ARG A 27 -8.95 3.11 4.59
N ALA A 28 -7.93 2.46 5.13
CA ALA A 28 -6.99 1.64 4.35
C ALA A 28 -7.67 0.51 3.59
N ASP A 29 -8.59 -0.20 4.25
CA ASP A 29 -9.47 -1.22 3.69
C ASP A 29 -10.16 -0.76 2.39
N ARG A 30 -10.76 0.44 2.42
CA ARG A 30 -11.45 1.01 1.26
C ARG A 30 -10.48 1.28 0.11
N ARG A 31 -9.28 1.80 0.39
CA ARG A 31 -8.28 2.09 -0.64
C ARG A 31 -7.70 0.81 -1.25
N ILE A 32 -7.50 -0.22 -0.44
CA ILE A 32 -7.08 -1.55 -0.91
C ILE A 32 -8.15 -2.12 -1.85
N PHE A 33 -9.43 -2.03 -1.50
CA PHE A 33 -10.51 -2.49 -2.36
C PHE A 33 -10.60 -1.69 -3.67
N GLU A 34 -10.43 -0.37 -3.62
CA GLU A 34 -10.36 0.49 -4.81
C GLU A 34 -9.18 0.08 -5.72
N ALA A 35 -8.00 -0.22 -5.14
CA ALA A 35 -6.83 -0.69 -5.89
C ALA A 35 -7.09 -2.04 -6.57
N ALA A 36 -7.67 -3.00 -5.85
CA ALA A 36 -8.04 -4.30 -6.44
C ALA A 36 -9.03 -4.13 -7.61
N ARG A 37 -10.02 -3.25 -7.47
CA ARG A 37 -11.00 -2.97 -8.53
C ARG A 37 -10.39 -2.30 -9.77
N LEU A 38 -9.29 -1.56 -9.60
CA LEU A 38 -8.54 -0.96 -10.70
C LEU A 38 -7.57 -1.95 -11.38
N GLY A 39 -7.50 -3.20 -10.93
CA GLY A 39 -6.67 -4.24 -11.52
C GLY A 39 -5.27 -4.35 -10.92
N PHE A 40 -5.02 -3.74 -9.77
CA PHE A 40 -3.78 -3.98 -9.02
C PHE A 40 -3.88 -5.32 -8.29
N GLU A 41 -2.83 -6.13 -8.42
CA GLU A 41 -2.74 -7.47 -7.82
C GLU A 41 -2.15 -7.41 -6.40
N ASN A 42 -1.30 -6.42 -6.15
CA ASN A 42 -0.59 -6.26 -4.88
C ASN A 42 -0.68 -4.81 -4.41
N CYS A 43 -0.86 -4.61 -3.10
CA CYS A 43 -0.89 -3.29 -2.47
C CYS A 43 0.10 -3.23 -1.31
N LEU A 44 1.12 -2.37 -1.43
CA LEU A 44 2.08 -2.09 -0.37
C LEU A 44 1.49 -1.05 0.59
N ILE A 45 1.43 -1.38 1.87
CA ILE A 45 0.90 -0.52 2.94
C ILE A 45 1.86 -0.49 4.15
N PRO A 46 1.83 0.57 4.97
CA PRO A 46 2.57 0.63 6.22
C PRO A 46 2.17 -0.51 7.16
N SER A 47 3.14 -1.13 7.83
CA SER A 47 2.88 -2.16 8.85
C SER A 47 2.01 -1.66 10.01
N ALA A 48 2.04 -0.35 10.28
CA ALA A 48 1.21 0.31 11.27
C ALA A 48 -0.30 0.26 10.96
N VAL A 49 -0.72 -0.15 9.75
CA VAL A 49 -2.12 -0.36 9.39
C VAL A 49 -2.71 -1.62 10.07
N GLY A 50 -1.89 -2.39 10.79
CA GLY A 50 -2.26 -3.59 11.54
C GLY A 50 -1.95 -4.85 10.73
N ASP A 51 -1.50 -5.92 11.41
CA ASP A 51 -1.04 -7.17 10.79
C ASP A 51 -2.09 -7.75 9.82
N THR A 52 -1.95 -7.41 8.53
CA THR A 52 -2.93 -7.73 7.49
C THR A 52 -2.73 -9.14 6.90
N GLU A 53 -1.76 -9.91 7.42
CA GLU A 53 -1.53 -11.32 7.04
C GLU A 53 -2.75 -12.22 7.30
N LYS A 54 -3.72 -11.80 8.13
CA LYS A 54 -4.88 -12.62 8.48
C LYS A 54 -6.18 -12.30 7.72
N GLN A 55 -6.21 -11.27 6.87
CA GLN A 55 -7.49 -10.73 6.39
C GLN A 55 -7.76 -10.92 4.89
N TYR A 56 -6.81 -11.47 4.14
CA TYR A 56 -6.94 -11.72 2.69
C TYR A 56 -6.44 -13.11 2.23
N SER A 57 -6.34 -14.11 3.15
CA SER A 57 -6.28 -15.54 2.76
C SER A 57 -7.68 -16.09 2.52
#